data_AF-A0A0H2SSX6-F1
#
_entry.id   AF-A0A0H2SSX6-F1
#
_cell.length_a   1.000
_cell.length_b   1.000
_cell.length_c   1.000
_cell.angle_alpha   90.00
_cell.angle_beta   90.00
_cell.angle_gamma   90.00
#
_symmetry.space_group_name_H-M   'P 1'
#
loop_
_entity.id
_entity.type
_entity.pdbx_description
1 polymer ?
#
loop_
_entity_poly.entity_id
_entity_poly.type
_entity_poly.pdbx_seq_one_letter_code
_entity_poly.pdbx_strand_id
1 'polypeptide(L)'
;MDVAHKKPGAWVTMITNADYLAGCFVMAKSLRTVKTKYPLVVLVCDIPQNAKEILELTGVEIVDVGKLVSADSEQVKDKRFLESWTKLRAFDMIDYEVGSQRIVLLDADMLVRQNMDELMELPLEDGWIACTHACACNPRKFAHYPADWIPENCAYTNKIHPPPIAEDSPRPYHQLNSGLVVLRPSREQFQELYTFLKESPLVATFMFTDQDLTTLVYKDRWKPLPYVYNALKTLRVVHPNLWSDDNVKNVHYILSDKPWLSRPKSGTPYYVVDKWWWEAYEGYIRELSSGGTEAHKSAVKYLEALVAKD
;
A
#
# COMPACT_ATOMS: atom_id res chain seq x y z
N MET A 1 -13.39 2.24 34.52
CA MET A 1 -13.13 1.56 33.23
C MET A 1 -12.30 2.54 32.43
N ASP A 2 -10.99 2.31 32.37
CA ASP A 2 -10.06 3.19 31.66
C ASP A 2 -10.48 3.29 30.20
N VAL A 3 -10.83 4.49 29.76
CA VAL A 3 -10.97 4.80 28.35
C VAL A 3 -9.56 4.76 27.80
N ALA A 4 -9.14 3.59 27.28
CA ALA A 4 -7.89 3.44 26.54
C ALA A 4 -7.78 4.63 25.58
N HIS A 5 -6.77 5.48 25.79
CA HIS A 5 -6.56 6.65 24.97
C HIS A 5 -6.22 6.16 23.56
N LYS A 6 -7.22 6.16 22.66
CA LYS A 6 -7.02 5.80 21.25
C LYS A 6 -5.86 6.62 20.71
N LYS A 7 -4.93 5.96 20.02
CA LYS A 7 -3.79 6.64 19.40
C LYS A 7 -4.31 7.67 18.39
N PRO A 8 -3.66 8.84 18.25
CA PRO A 8 -4.10 9.84 17.28
C PRO A 8 -3.97 9.34 15.83
N GLY A 9 -3.03 8.42 15.56
CA GLY A 9 -2.84 7.84 14.24
C GLY A 9 -1.98 6.57 14.26
N ALA A 10 -2.02 5.80 13.16
CA ALA A 10 -1.09 4.70 12.92
C ALA A 10 -0.85 4.49 11.41
N TRP A 11 0.38 4.09 11.06
CA TRP A 11 0.66 3.48 9.77
C TRP A 11 0.13 2.06 9.80
N VAL A 12 -0.56 1.62 8.76
CA VAL A 12 -1.13 0.28 8.69
C VAL A 12 -0.68 -0.38 7.40
N THR A 13 -0.30 -1.64 7.45
CA THR A 13 -0.10 -2.47 6.26
C THR A 13 -0.75 -3.83 6.46
N MET A 14 -0.79 -4.63 5.40
CA MET A 14 -1.29 -5.99 5.46
C MET A 14 -0.34 -6.98 4.80
N ILE A 15 -0.16 -8.14 5.44
CA ILE A 15 0.62 -9.27 4.94
C ILE A 15 -0.27 -10.52 4.97
N THR A 16 -0.65 -10.99 3.78
CA THR A 16 -1.39 -12.25 3.55
C THR A 16 -0.50 -13.37 3.00
N ASN A 17 0.72 -13.03 2.58
CA ASN A 17 1.71 -13.95 2.02
C ASN A 17 3.10 -13.55 2.52
N ALA A 18 3.88 -14.52 2.98
CA ALA A 18 5.25 -14.34 3.43
C ALA A 18 6.20 -13.78 2.35
N ASP A 19 5.89 -13.89 1.05
CA ASP A 19 6.70 -13.30 -0.02
C ASP A 19 6.81 -11.77 0.08
N TYR A 20 5.83 -11.11 0.72
CA TYR A 20 5.83 -9.65 0.95
C TYR A 20 6.56 -9.25 2.22
N LEU A 21 7.06 -10.23 2.97
CA LEU A 21 7.70 -9.96 4.26
C LEU A 21 8.91 -9.05 4.09
N ALA A 22 9.74 -9.28 3.06
CA ALA A 22 10.88 -8.41 2.74
C ALA A 22 10.45 -6.94 2.52
N GLY A 23 9.32 -6.72 1.84
CA GLY A 23 8.74 -5.40 1.65
C GLY A 23 8.29 -4.75 2.96
N CYS A 24 7.60 -5.51 3.82
CA CYS A 24 7.19 -5.06 5.15
C CYS A 24 8.38 -4.61 6.01
N PHE A 25 9.47 -5.37 6.00
CA PHE A 25 10.71 -5.01 6.71
C PHE A 25 11.32 -3.71 6.20
N VAL A 26 11.41 -3.55 4.88
CA VAL A 26 11.87 -2.31 4.26
C VAL A 26 10.99 -1.15 4.68
N MET A 27 9.68 -1.30 4.65
CA MET A 27 8.76 -0.27 5.08
C MET A 27 8.94 0.09 6.57
N ALA A 28 8.98 -0.90 7.47
CA ALA A 28 9.23 -0.69 8.90
C ALA A 28 10.56 0.05 9.15
N LYS A 29 11.64 -0.37 8.50
CA LYS A 29 12.95 0.30 8.56
C LYS A 29 12.86 1.73 8.04
N SER A 30 12.18 1.94 6.92
CA SER A 30 12.11 3.22 6.22
C SER A 30 11.32 4.25 7.04
N LEU A 31 10.18 3.86 7.63
CA LEU A 31 9.41 4.67 8.58
C LEU A 31 10.24 5.08 9.80
N ARG A 32 10.97 4.15 10.43
CA ARG A 32 11.89 4.47 11.53
C ARG A 32 12.98 5.46 11.10
N THR A 33 13.54 5.27 9.91
CA THR A 33 14.63 6.10 9.37
C THR A 33 14.17 7.54 9.15
N VAL A 34 12.95 7.74 8.67
CA VAL A 34 12.33 9.07 8.54
C VAL A 34 11.73 9.60 9.84
N LYS A 35 11.93 8.89 10.96
CA LYS A 35 11.54 9.29 12.31
C LYS A 35 10.04 9.59 12.44
N THR A 36 9.19 8.70 11.92
CA THR A 36 7.74 8.76 12.21
C THR A 36 7.48 8.84 13.71
N LYS A 37 6.51 9.67 14.12
CA LYS A 37 5.99 9.67 15.50
C LYS A 37 4.91 8.61 15.75
N TYR A 38 4.39 8.00 14.69
CA TYR A 38 3.31 7.04 14.73
C TYR A 38 3.81 5.60 14.58
N PRO A 39 3.18 4.63 15.26
CA PRO A 39 3.54 3.22 15.14
C PRO A 39 3.18 2.67 13.76
N LEU A 40 3.84 1.58 13.38
CA LEU A 40 3.42 0.72 12.28
C LEU A 40 2.69 -0.49 12.84
N VAL A 41 1.45 -0.68 12.39
CA VAL A 41 0.62 -1.85 12.64
C VAL A 41 0.61 -2.73 11.39
N VAL A 42 0.89 -4.02 11.56
CA VAL A 42 0.89 -5.02 10.50
C VAL A 42 -0.30 -5.95 10.72
N LEU A 43 -1.30 -5.84 9.85
CA LEU A 43 -2.41 -6.79 9.78
C LEU A 43 -1.89 -8.08 9.14
N VAL A 44 -2.05 -9.21 9.81
CA VAL A 44 -1.59 -10.51 9.33
C VAL A 44 -2.77 -11.47 9.17
N CYS A 45 -2.77 -12.24 8.07
CA CYS A 45 -3.78 -13.27 7.81
C CYS A 45 -3.10 -14.48 7.19
N ASP A 46 -3.30 -15.66 7.78
CA ASP A 46 -2.84 -16.95 7.26
C ASP A 46 -1.33 -17.06 6.95
N ILE A 47 -0.47 -16.31 7.65
CA ILE A 47 0.99 -16.42 7.47
C ILE A 47 1.64 -17.44 8.44
N PRO A 48 2.74 -18.09 8.03
CA PRO A 48 3.48 -19.02 8.88
C PRO A 48 3.92 -18.39 10.22
N GLN A 49 3.88 -19.18 11.30
CA GLN A 49 4.23 -18.71 12.65
C GLN A 49 5.66 -18.15 12.73
N ASN A 50 6.62 -18.79 12.06
CA ASN A 50 7.98 -18.30 11.99
C ASN A 50 8.08 -16.93 11.29
N ALA A 51 7.22 -16.63 10.31
CA ALA A 51 7.17 -15.31 9.70
C ALA A 51 6.67 -14.23 10.68
N LYS A 52 5.70 -14.58 11.55
CA LYS A 52 5.22 -13.69 12.63
C LYS A 52 6.32 -13.42 13.66
N GLU A 53 6.99 -14.46 14.14
CA GLU A 53 8.12 -14.33 15.08
C GLU A 53 9.24 -13.45 14.51
N ILE A 54 9.51 -13.56 13.21
CA ILE A 54 10.47 -12.70 12.53
C ILE A 54 9.96 -11.25 12.45
N LEU A 55 8.67 -11.02 12.16
CA LEU A 55 8.07 -9.68 12.20
C LEU A 55 8.19 -9.03 13.58
N GLU A 56 8.02 -9.78 14.67
CA GLU A 56 8.11 -9.25 16.04
C GLU A 56 9.49 -8.60 16.30
N LEU A 57 10.56 -9.09 15.67
CA LEU A 57 11.90 -8.51 15.78
C LEU A 57 12.00 -7.08 15.22
N THR A 58 11.04 -6.63 14.40
CA THR A 58 11.01 -5.23 13.92
C THR A 58 10.53 -4.22 14.96
N GLY A 59 9.88 -4.69 16.03
CA GLY A 59 9.16 -3.84 16.97
C GLY A 59 7.85 -3.26 16.42
N VAL A 60 7.30 -3.81 15.33
CA VAL A 60 5.95 -3.45 14.85
C VAL A 60 4.85 -4.08 15.70
N GLU A 61 3.68 -3.46 15.69
CA GLU A 61 2.48 -4.01 16.32
C GLU A 61 1.82 -4.99 15.34
N ILE A 62 1.66 -6.25 15.72
CA ILE A 62 1.03 -7.27 14.87
C ILE A 62 -0.42 -7.46 15.30
N VAL A 63 -1.33 -7.49 14.32
CA VAL A 63 -2.75 -7.73 14.54
C VAL A 63 -3.22 -8.85 13.63
N ASP A 64 -3.63 -9.96 14.22
CA ASP A 64 -4.25 -11.07 13.49
C ASP A 64 -5.66 -10.68 13.03
N VAL A 65 -5.92 -10.86 11.73
CA VAL A 65 -7.23 -10.58 11.12
C VAL A 65 -7.75 -11.80 10.38
N GLY A 66 -9.07 -12.01 10.47
CA GLY A 66 -9.73 -13.06 9.71
C GLY A 66 -9.86 -12.68 8.23
N LYS A 67 -9.62 -13.67 7.36
CA LYS A 67 -9.80 -13.52 5.90
C LYS A 67 -11.17 -12.94 5.55
N LEU A 68 -11.20 -12.07 4.55
CA LEU A 68 -12.44 -11.57 3.98
C LEU A 68 -12.69 -12.26 2.63
N VAL A 69 -13.85 -12.88 2.47
CA VAL A 69 -14.26 -13.56 1.23
C VAL A 69 -15.56 -12.94 0.70
N SER A 70 -15.67 -12.80 -0.62
CA SER A 70 -16.92 -12.46 -1.30
C SER A 70 -17.82 -13.71 -1.41
N ALA A 71 -19.14 -13.52 -1.59
CA ALA A 71 -20.09 -14.61 -1.71
C ALA A 71 -19.78 -15.57 -2.89
N ASP A 72 -19.23 -15.03 -3.98
CA ASP A 72 -18.85 -15.79 -5.18
C ASP A 72 -17.38 -16.21 -5.20
N SER A 73 -16.73 -16.38 -4.04
CA SER A 73 -15.29 -16.70 -3.97
C SER A 73 -14.89 -17.96 -4.76
N GLU A 74 -15.83 -18.87 -5.02
CA GLU A 74 -15.61 -20.06 -5.87
C GLU A 74 -15.57 -19.76 -7.38
N GLN A 75 -16.19 -18.66 -7.83
CA GLN A 75 -16.20 -18.23 -9.23
C GLN A 75 -15.07 -17.25 -9.58
N VAL A 76 -14.39 -16.71 -8.57
CA VAL A 76 -13.22 -15.84 -8.73
C VAL A 76 -12.06 -16.67 -9.29
N LYS A 77 -11.87 -16.62 -10.62
CA LYS A 77 -10.82 -17.37 -11.34
C LYS A 77 -9.40 -17.00 -10.90
N ASP A 78 -9.23 -15.86 -10.26
CA ASP A 78 -7.93 -15.30 -9.92
C ASP A 78 -7.75 -15.18 -8.40
N LYS A 79 -6.91 -16.06 -7.85
CA LYS A 79 -6.61 -16.12 -6.41
C LYS A 79 -6.11 -14.79 -5.83
N ARG A 80 -5.55 -13.90 -6.66
CA ARG A 80 -5.11 -12.55 -6.24
C ARG A 80 -6.27 -11.71 -5.65
N PHE A 81 -7.48 -11.91 -6.15
CA PHE A 81 -8.67 -11.20 -5.66
C PHE A 81 -9.08 -11.68 -4.26
N LEU A 82 -8.88 -12.96 -3.95
CA LEU A 82 -9.24 -13.53 -2.64
C LEU A 82 -8.36 -13.02 -1.50
N GLU A 83 -7.10 -12.66 -1.80
CA GLU A 83 -6.19 -12.07 -0.82
C GLU A 83 -6.45 -10.57 -0.65
N SER A 84 -6.80 -9.89 -1.74
CA SER A 84 -6.96 -8.42 -1.77
C SER A 84 -8.10 -7.92 -0.89
N TRP A 85 -9.20 -8.68 -0.74
CA TRP A 85 -10.35 -8.25 0.08
C TRP A 85 -10.04 -8.14 1.56
N THR A 86 -9.10 -8.94 2.06
CA THR A 86 -8.73 -8.90 3.49
C THR A 86 -8.17 -7.53 3.88
N LYS A 87 -7.66 -6.76 2.91
CA LYS A 87 -7.18 -5.38 3.10
C LYS A 87 -8.25 -4.46 3.67
N LEU A 88 -9.53 -4.75 3.37
CA LEU A 88 -10.66 -3.97 3.88
C LEU A 88 -10.82 -4.09 5.41
N ARG A 89 -10.17 -5.06 6.07
CA ARG A 89 -10.09 -5.14 7.54
C ARG A 89 -9.47 -3.90 8.17
N ALA A 90 -8.67 -3.14 7.42
CA ALA A 90 -8.17 -1.84 7.86
C ALA A 90 -9.30 -0.84 8.20
N PHE A 91 -10.45 -0.91 7.52
CA PHE A 91 -11.61 -0.06 7.82
C PHE A 91 -12.35 -0.46 9.10
N ASP A 92 -12.19 -1.73 9.53
CA ASP A 92 -12.80 -2.29 10.74
C ASP A 92 -11.91 -2.11 11.99
N MET A 93 -10.84 -1.30 11.90
CA MET A 93 -9.85 -1.14 12.97
C MET A 93 -10.30 -0.29 14.18
N ILE A 94 -11.56 -0.41 14.56
CA ILE A 94 -12.19 0.37 15.64
C ILE A 94 -11.99 -0.31 17.00
N ASP A 95 -12.03 -1.65 16.98
CA ASP A 95 -12.08 -2.52 18.14
C ASP A 95 -10.71 -3.13 18.50
N TYR A 96 -9.69 -2.95 17.67
CA TYR A 96 -8.34 -3.40 18.02
C TYR A 96 -7.79 -2.53 19.16
N GLU A 97 -7.01 -3.14 20.06
CA GLU A 97 -6.30 -2.42 21.14
C GLU A 97 -5.40 -1.29 20.60
N VAL A 98 -4.99 -1.42 19.33
CA VAL A 98 -4.18 -0.45 18.57
C VAL A 98 -5.02 0.58 17.79
N GLY A 99 -6.35 0.55 17.95
CA GLY A 99 -7.31 1.36 17.22
C GLY A 99 -6.98 2.85 17.29
N SER A 100 -6.76 3.44 16.12
CA SER A 100 -6.36 4.83 15.97
C SER A 100 -7.50 5.68 15.44
N GLN A 101 -7.52 6.97 15.78
CA GLN A 101 -8.51 7.91 15.23
C GLN A 101 -8.36 8.10 13.71
N ARG A 102 -7.15 7.88 13.19
CA ARG A 102 -6.84 7.87 11.77
C ARG A 102 -5.82 6.78 11.48
N ILE A 103 -5.92 6.16 10.31
CA ILE A 103 -4.86 5.31 9.81
C ILE A 103 -4.45 5.76 8.41
N VAL A 104 -3.19 5.50 8.07
CA VAL A 104 -2.72 5.55 6.69
C VAL A 104 -2.34 4.13 6.31
N LEU A 105 -3.22 3.51 5.52
CA LEU A 105 -3.03 2.18 4.98
C LEU A 105 -2.04 2.25 3.82
N LEU A 106 -1.05 1.36 3.84
CA LEU A 106 0.04 1.22 2.87
C LEU A 106 0.10 -0.22 2.37
N ASP A 107 0.23 -0.42 1.06
CA ASP A 107 0.63 -1.72 0.52
C ASP A 107 2.04 -2.09 1.00
N ALA A 108 2.28 -3.39 1.16
CA ALA A 108 3.54 -3.91 1.69
C ALA A 108 4.74 -3.74 0.73
N ASP A 109 4.50 -3.33 -0.51
CA ASP A 109 5.49 -3.13 -1.56
C ASP A 109 5.81 -1.63 -1.73
N MET A 110 5.99 -0.94 -0.60
CA MET A 110 6.30 0.50 -0.55
C MET A 110 7.63 0.79 0.15
N LEU A 111 8.20 1.96 -0.14
CA LEU A 111 9.41 2.48 0.50
C LEU A 111 9.22 3.94 0.88
N VAL A 112 9.27 4.24 2.19
CA VAL A 112 9.16 5.60 2.71
C VAL A 112 10.53 6.28 2.71
N ARG A 113 10.68 7.34 1.92
CA ARG A 113 11.94 8.09 1.78
C ARG A 113 11.97 9.39 2.58
N GLN A 114 10.80 9.95 2.88
CA GLN A 114 10.68 11.16 3.69
C GLN A 114 9.52 11.04 4.66
N ASN A 115 9.60 11.76 5.77
CA ASN A 115 8.52 11.81 6.73
C ASN A 115 7.26 12.38 6.06
N MET A 116 6.13 11.72 6.28
CA MET A 116 4.81 12.07 5.76
C MET A 116 3.74 12.02 6.86
N ASP A 117 4.14 12.27 8.11
CA ASP A 117 3.28 12.25 9.30
C ASP A 117 2.15 13.29 9.21
N GLU A 118 2.29 14.33 8.37
CA GLU A 118 1.22 15.29 8.10
C GLU A 118 -0.05 14.63 7.52
N LEU A 119 0.04 13.43 6.95
CA LEU A 119 -1.13 12.66 6.50
C LEU A 119 -2.05 12.26 7.68
N MET A 120 -1.49 12.10 8.88
CA MET A 120 -2.26 11.80 10.08
C MET A 120 -3.07 13.00 10.58
N GLU A 121 -2.74 14.21 10.15
CA GLU A 121 -3.43 15.45 10.54
C GLU A 121 -4.17 16.10 9.37
N LEU A 122 -4.12 15.50 8.17
CA LEU A 122 -4.82 15.95 6.97
C LEU A 122 -6.30 16.28 7.25
N PRO A 123 -6.77 17.51 6.96
CA PRO A 123 -8.19 17.82 7.01
C PRO A 123 -8.96 16.94 6.01
N LEU A 124 -9.86 16.13 6.56
CA LEU A 124 -10.65 15.14 5.83
C LEU A 124 -12.02 15.07 6.48
N GLU A 125 -13.06 15.13 5.64
CA GLU A 125 -14.46 15.02 6.07
C GLU A 125 -14.75 13.63 6.65
N ASP A 126 -15.80 13.54 7.47
CA ASP A 126 -16.23 12.25 8.01
C ASP A 126 -16.81 11.39 6.90
N GLY A 127 -16.46 10.09 6.90
CA GLY A 127 -16.85 9.19 5.82
C GLY A 127 -16.02 9.34 4.52
N TRP A 128 -15.03 10.25 4.47
CA TRP A 128 -14.15 10.41 3.31
C TRP A 128 -12.82 9.68 3.48
N ILE A 129 -12.19 9.37 2.34
CA ILE A 129 -10.81 8.88 2.27
C ILE A 129 -9.91 9.85 1.49
N ALA A 130 -8.59 9.74 1.62
CA ALA A 130 -7.65 10.44 0.74
C ALA A 130 -6.67 9.48 0.10
N CYS A 131 -6.51 9.59 -1.22
CA CYS A 131 -5.72 8.69 -2.07
C CYS A 131 -5.06 9.49 -3.19
N THR A 132 -4.05 8.93 -3.85
CA THR A 132 -3.59 9.48 -5.13
C THR A 132 -4.47 8.98 -6.28
N HIS A 133 -4.41 9.63 -7.43
CA HIS A 133 -5.02 9.14 -8.67
C HIS A 133 -4.41 7.81 -9.12
N ALA A 134 -5.21 6.97 -9.79
CA ALA A 134 -4.67 5.84 -10.55
C ALA A 134 -3.84 6.36 -11.75
N CYS A 135 -2.73 5.68 -12.06
CA CYS A 135 -1.98 5.99 -13.28
C CYS A 135 -2.56 5.21 -14.45
N ALA A 136 -3.15 5.93 -15.40
CA ALA A 136 -3.80 5.35 -16.57
C ALA A 136 -2.84 5.13 -17.76
N CYS A 137 -1.53 5.37 -17.63
CA CYS A 137 -0.62 5.33 -18.78
C CYS A 137 -0.36 3.95 -19.39
N ASN A 138 -0.67 2.86 -18.66
CA ASN A 138 -0.41 1.47 -19.07
C ASN A 138 0.94 1.26 -19.82
N PRO A 139 2.10 1.61 -19.22
CA PRO A 139 3.38 1.61 -19.94
C PRO A 139 3.81 0.23 -20.45
N ARG A 140 3.26 -0.84 -19.88
CA ARG A 140 3.52 -2.23 -20.31
C ARG A 140 2.53 -2.73 -21.37
N LYS A 141 1.57 -1.91 -21.78
CA LYS A 141 0.54 -2.25 -22.78
C LYS A 141 -0.17 -3.57 -22.44
N PHE A 142 -0.52 -3.74 -21.16
CA PHE A 142 -1.28 -4.91 -20.74
C PHE A 142 -2.61 -4.93 -21.48
N ALA A 143 -2.81 -5.94 -22.32
CA ALA A 143 -3.96 -6.02 -23.23
C ALA A 143 -5.32 -6.13 -22.50
N HIS A 144 -5.30 -6.60 -21.26
CA HIS A 144 -6.52 -6.72 -20.46
C HIS A 144 -6.92 -5.41 -19.78
N TYR A 145 -6.03 -4.40 -19.68
CA TYR A 145 -6.37 -3.11 -19.06
C TYR A 145 -7.43 -2.35 -19.88
N PRO A 146 -8.19 -1.42 -19.27
CA PRO A 146 -9.22 -0.67 -19.99
C PRO A 146 -8.63 0.07 -21.21
N ALA A 147 -9.37 0.10 -22.32
CA ALA A 147 -8.88 0.69 -23.57
C ALA A 147 -8.60 2.20 -23.48
N ASP A 148 -9.25 2.89 -22.54
CA ASP A 148 -9.06 4.31 -22.26
C ASP A 148 -7.94 4.58 -21.23
N TRP A 149 -7.24 3.55 -20.75
CA TRP A 149 -6.00 3.69 -20.00
C TRP A 149 -4.85 3.97 -20.98
N ILE A 150 -4.77 5.24 -21.36
CA ILE A 150 -3.75 5.85 -22.20
C ILE A 150 -3.16 7.11 -21.53
N PRO A 151 -1.94 7.54 -21.89
CA PRO A 151 -1.31 8.73 -21.31
C PRO A 151 -2.16 10.00 -21.35
N GLU A 152 -2.91 10.21 -22.43
CA GLU A 152 -3.76 11.38 -22.64
C GLU A 152 -4.89 11.47 -21.60
N ASN A 153 -5.38 10.33 -21.11
CA ASN A 153 -6.44 10.23 -20.10
C ASN A 153 -5.90 10.13 -18.67
N CYS A 154 -4.58 10.12 -18.48
CA CYS A 154 -3.96 9.98 -17.17
C CYS A 154 -4.03 11.31 -16.40
N ALA A 155 -4.46 11.26 -15.14
CA ALA A 155 -4.51 12.41 -14.25
C ALA A 155 -3.13 13.09 -14.09
N TYR A 156 -2.05 12.31 -14.12
CA TYR A 156 -0.68 12.80 -14.02
C TYR A 156 -0.17 13.54 -15.27
N THR A 157 -0.93 13.56 -16.37
CA THR A 157 -0.64 14.38 -17.55
C THR A 157 -1.10 15.83 -17.40
N ASN A 158 -1.94 16.12 -16.40
CA ASN A 158 -2.39 17.48 -16.11
C ASN A 158 -1.21 18.40 -15.71
N LYS A 159 -1.38 19.71 -15.84
CA LYS A 159 -0.38 20.70 -15.41
C LYS A 159 -0.49 21.06 -13.92
N ILE A 160 -1.66 20.85 -13.32
CA ILE A 160 -1.94 21.13 -11.91
C ILE A 160 -1.84 19.82 -11.13
N HIS A 161 -1.14 19.84 -10.00
CA HIS A 161 -0.98 18.68 -9.12
C HIS A 161 -1.28 19.04 -7.64
N PRO A 162 -2.11 18.25 -6.94
CA PRO A 162 -2.91 17.15 -7.47
C PRO A 162 -3.96 17.65 -8.47
N PRO A 163 -4.24 16.90 -9.56
CA PRO A 163 -5.19 17.34 -10.57
C PRO A 163 -6.60 17.34 -9.99
N PRO A 164 -7.38 18.43 -10.20
CA PRO A 164 -8.77 18.47 -9.78
C PRO A 164 -9.59 17.45 -10.59
N ILE A 165 -10.65 16.95 -9.97
CA ILE A 165 -11.64 16.10 -10.63
C ILE A 165 -12.79 17.03 -11.05
N ALA A 166 -12.94 17.23 -12.35
CA ALA A 166 -14.02 18.00 -12.93
C ALA A 166 -15.04 17.06 -13.60
N GLU A 167 -16.26 17.55 -13.85
CA GLU A 167 -17.33 16.76 -14.48
C GLU A 167 -16.96 16.25 -15.88
N ASP A 168 -16.15 17.01 -16.62
CA ASP A 168 -15.66 16.69 -17.96
C ASP A 168 -14.31 15.95 -17.96
N SER A 169 -13.81 15.56 -16.78
CA SER A 169 -12.54 14.85 -16.69
C SER A 169 -12.63 13.45 -17.33
N PRO A 170 -11.56 12.96 -17.97
CA PRO A 170 -11.51 11.59 -18.46
C PRO A 170 -11.82 10.59 -17.33
N ARG A 171 -12.51 9.50 -17.64
CA ARG A 171 -12.92 8.47 -16.67
C ARG A 171 -11.79 8.07 -15.69
N PRO A 172 -10.52 7.88 -16.09
CA PRO A 172 -9.46 7.50 -15.14
C PRO A 172 -9.15 8.54 -14.05
N TYR A 173 -9.51 9.83 -14.22
CA TYR A 173 -9.37 10.85 -13.16
C TYR A 173 -10.27 10.58 -11.96
N HIS A 174 -11.36 9.85 -12.16
CA HIS A 174 -12.26 9.46 -11.07
C HIS A 174 -11.79 8.17 -10.38
N GLN A 175 -10.71 7.54 -10.85
CA GLN A 175 -10.14 6.33 -10.27
C GLN A 175 -8.98 6.67 -9.34
N LEU A 176 -9.03 6.15 -8.12
CA LEU A 176 -7.97 6.30 -7.15
C LEU A 176 -6.97 5.14 -7.24
N ASN A 177 -5.78 5.31 -6.67
CA ASN A 177 -4.89 4.19 -6.35
C ASN A 177 -5.03 3.83 -4.88
N SER A 178 -5.38 2.57 -4.59
CA SER A 178 -5.62 2.10 -3.22
C SER A 178 -4.34 1.69 -2.49
N GLY A 179 -3.16 1.91 -3.06
CA GLY A 179 -1.90 1.54 -2.41
C GLY A 179 -1.60 2.36 -1.17
N LEU A 180 -1.96 3.64 -1.17
CA LEU A 180 -1.97 4.49 0.03
C LEU A 180 -3.37 5.06 0.22
N VAL A 181 -3.96 4.81 1.38
CA VAL A 181 -5.30 5.31 1.75
C VAL A 181 -5.25 5.93 3.14
N VAL A 182 -5.54 7.23 3.23
CA VAL A 182 -5.80 7.92 4.50
C VAL A 182 -7.27 7.76 4.84
N LEU A 183 -7.59 7.21 6.00
CA LEU A 183 -8.97 6.97 6.41
C LEU A 183 -9.14 7.02 7.93
N ARG A 184 -10.39 7.17 8.39
CA ARG A 184 -10.77 6.94 9.79
C ARG A 184 -11.51 5.60 9.87
N PRO A 185 -11.06 4.63 10.68
CA PRO A 185 -11.78 3.38 10.82
C PRO A 185 -13.21 3.63 11.30
N SER A 186 -14.20 2.99 10.66
CA SER A 186 -15.62 3.19 10.94
C SER A 186 -16.41 1.96 10.58
N ARG A 187 -17.32 1.55 11.48
CA ARG A 187 -18.08 0.31 11.34
C ARG A 187 -19.07 0.46 10.19
N GLU A 188 -19.62 1.66 10.04
CA GLU A 188 -20.48 2.04 8.93
C GLU A 188 -19.75 1.94 7.59
N GLN A 189 -18.55 2.53 7.48
CA GLN A 189 -17.76 2.49 6.25
C GLN A 189 -17.30 1.07 5.90
N PHE A 190 -16.89 0.29 6.90
CA PHE A 190 -16.56 -1.13 6.70
C PHE A 190 -17.78 -1.93 6.23
N GLN A 191 -18.94 -1.72 6.85
CA GLN A 191 -20.19 -2.37 6.43
C GLN A 191 -20.59 -1.98 5.01
N GLU A 192 -20.44 -0.71 4.61
CA GLU A 192 -20.71 -0.27 3.25
C GLU A 192 -19.82 -1.01 2.23
N LEU A 193 -18.51 -1.06 2.48
CA LEU A 193 -17.55 -1.79 1.65
C LEU A 193 -17.86 -3.30 1.59
N TYR A 194 -18.20 -3.90 2.74
CA TYR A 194 -18.51 -5.31 2.85
C TYR A 194 -19.82 -5.68 2.14
N THR A 195 -20.87 -4.87 2.30
CA THR A 195 -22.14 -5.03 1.59
C THR A 195 -21.93 -4.91 0.09
N PHE A 196 -21.18 -3.91 -0.38
CA PHE A 196 -20.84 -3.78 -1.79
C PHE A 196 -20.10 -5.03 -2.30
N LEU A 197 -19.08 -5.49 -1.58
CA LEU A 197 -18.32 -6.69 -1.91
C LEU A 197 -19.20 -7.95 -2.04
N LYS A 198 -20.23 -8.05 -1.20
CA LYS A 198 -21.10 -9.24 -1.11
C LYS A 198 -22.25 -9.22 -2.11
N GLU A 199 -22.83 -8.05 -2.37
CA GLU A 199 -24.12 -7.92 -3.05
C GLU A 199 -24.01 -7.32 -4.46
N SER A 200 -22.94 -6.57 -4.74
CA SER A 200 -22.81 -5.89 -6.03
C SER A 200 -22.36 -6.85 -7.14
N PRO A 201 -23.14 -6.98 -8.24
CA PRO A 201 -22.73 -7.79 -9.38
C PRO A 201 -21.50 -7.21 -10.11
N LEU A 202 -21.14 -5.94 -9.83
CA LEU A 202 -19.98 -5.29 -10.43
C LEU A 202 -18.66 -5.92 -9.96
N VAL A 203 -18.62 -6.55 -8.79
CA VAL A 203 -17.40 -7.17 -8.24
C VAL A 203 -16.81 -8.20 -9.21
N ALA A 204 -17.67 -8.95 -9.91
CA ALA A 204 -17.24 -9.93 -10.91
C ALA A 204 -16.59 -9.30 -12.15
N THR A 205 -16.78 -7.99 -12.36
CA THR A 205 -16.20 -7.22 -13.48
C THR A 205 -14.89 -6.53 -13.12
N PHE A 206 -14.50 -6.54 -11.85
CA PHE A 206 -13.32 -5.82 -11.39
C PHE A 206 -12.05 -6.37 -11.98
N MET A 207 -11.19 -5.44 -12.35
CA MET A 207 -9.88 -5.70 -12.94
C MET A 207 -8.76 -5.35 -11.98
N PHE A 208 -9.03 -4.39 -11.09
CA PHE A 208 -8.12 -3.86 -10.07
C PHE A 208 -8.73 -4.02 -8.67
N THR A 209 -9.14 -5.24 -8.30
CA THR A 209 -9.46 -5.67 -6.92
C THR A 209 -10.06 -4.58 -5.99
N ASP A 210 -9.39 -4.29 -4.87
CA ASP A 210 -9.73 -3.30 -3.85
C ASP A 210 -9.73 -1.87 -4.40
N GLN A 211 -8.94 -1.58 -5.43
CA GLN A 211 -8.90 -0.27 -6.08
C GLN A 211 -10.22 0.05 -6.80
N ASP A 212 -10.78 -0.90 -7.54
CA ASP A 212 -12.07 -0.72 -8.22
C ASP A 212 -13.21 -0.60 -7.20
N LEU A 213 -13.18 -1.45 -6.16
CA LEU A 213 -14.16 -1.41 -5.09
C LEU A 213 -14.17 -0.06 -4.38
N THR A 214 -13.01 0.41 -3.93
CA THR A 214 -12.88 1.68 -3.22
C THR A 214 -13.20 2.88 -4.10
N THR A 215 -12.82 2.84 -5.38
CA THR A 215 -13.20 3.85 -6.37
C THR A 215 -14.71 4.01 -6.47
N LEU A 216 -15.47 2.91 -6.48
CA LEU A 216 -16.92 2.95 -6.62
C LEU A 216 -17.65 3.33 -5.33
N VAL A 217 -17.24 2.76 -4.19
CA VAL A 217 -17.86 3.06 -2.89
C VAL A 217 -17.61 4.51 -2.47
N TYR A 218 -16.39 5.00 -2.65
CA TYR A 218 -16.02 6.37 -2.31
C TYR A 218 -16.17 7.34 -3.48
N LYS A 219 -16.97 7.00 -4.49
CA LYS A 219 -17.29 7.93 -5.56
C LYS A 219 -17.81 9.24 -4.93
N ASP A 220 -17.20 10.36 -5.31
CA ASP A 220 -17.50 11.70 -4.80
C ASP A 220 -17.21 11.92 -3.29
N ARG A 221 -16.55 10.96 -2.61
CA ARG A 221 -16.16 11.02 -1.19
C ARG A 221 -14.67 10.70 -0.97
N TRP A 222 -13.82 11.19 -1.87
CA TRP A 222 -12.38 11.07 -1.70
C TRP A 222 -11.63 12.33 -2.10
N LYS A 223 -10.50 12.55 -1.43
CA LYS A 223 -9.62 13.70 -1.62
C LYS A 223 -8.35 13.29 -2.36
N PRO A 224 -8.05 13.87 -3.56
CA PRO A 224 -6.81 13.63 -4.26
C PRO A 224 -5.57 14.10 -3.48
N LEU A 225 -4.61 13.20 -3.31
CA LEU A 225 -3.30 13.47 -2.74
C LEU A 225 -2.26 13.77 -3.83
N PRO A 226 -1.24 14.60 -3.53
CA PRO A 226 -0.05 14.72 -4.35
C PRO A 226 0.62 13.36 -4.62
N TYR A 227 1.13 13.17 -5.84
CA TYR A 227 1.73 11.90 -6.27
C TYR A 227 2.89 11.42 -5.37
N VAL A 228 3.58 12.36 -4.69
CA VAL A 228 4.75 12.06 -3.86
C VAL A 228 4.46 11.12 -2.68
N TYR A 229 3.21 11.02 -2.24
CA TYR A 229 2.77 10.12 -1.16
C TYR A 229 2.55 8.68 -1.65
N ASN A 230 2.36 8.47 -2.94
CA ASN A 230 2.17 7.14 -3.53
C ASN A 230 2.76 7.14 -4.95
N ALA A 231 4.07 7.37 -5.00
CA ALA A 231 4.78 7.59 -6.25
C ALA A 231 5.05 6.23 -6.90
N LEU A 232 4.19 5.83 -7.85
CA LEU A 232 4.40 4.56 -8.56
C LEU A 232 5.76 4.58 -9.23
N LYS A 233 6.53 3.50 -9.11
CA LYS A 233 7.89 3.42 -9.68
C LYS A 233 7.93 3.75 -11.18
N THR A 234 6.84 3.49 -11.89
CA THR A 234 6.66 3.79 -13.31
C THR A 234 6.58 5.28 -13.61
N LEU A 235 6.06 6.12 -12.68
CA LEU A 235 5.89 7.57 -12.88
C LEU A 235 7.20 8.26 -13.21
N ARG A 236 8.32 7.79 -12.66
CA ARG A 236 9.67 8.31 -12.97
C ARG A 236 9.99 8.25 -14.46
N VAL A 237 9.44 7.27 -15.18
CA VAL A 237 9.68 7.06 -16.62
C VAL A 237 8.55 7.64 -17.46
N VAL A 238 7.29 7.45 -17.06
CA VAL A 238 6.13 7.88 -17.87
C VAL A 238 5.78 9.37 -17.70
N HIS A 239 6.13 9.97 -16.55
CA HIS A 239 5.90 11.39 -16.25
C HIS A 239 7.18 12.05 -15.70
N PRO A 240 8.26 12.11 -16.49
CA PRO A 240 9.56 12.62 -16.01
C PRO A 240 9.51 14.09 -15.60
N ASN A 241 8.59 14.88 -16.16
CA ASN A 241 8.41 16.29 -15.78
C ASN A 241 7.67 16.48 -14.45
N LEU A 242 6.90 15.47 -14.03
CA LEU A 242 6.24 15.46 -12.72
C LEU A 242 7.20 14.97 -11.64
N TRP A 243 8.02 13.97 -11.98
CA TRP A 243 8.86 13.27 -11.02
C TRP A 243 10.08 14.10 -10.59
N SER A 244 10.29 14.18 -9.27
CA SER A 244 11.52 14.66 -8.66
C SER A 244 12.03 13.63 -7.64
N ASP A 245 13.27 13.15 -7.83
CA ASP A 245 13.93 12.22 -6.90
C ASP A 245 14.02 12.82 -5.48
N ASP A 246 14.09 14.14 -5.35
CA ASP A 246 14.21 14.84 -4.06
C ASP A 246 12.87 15.08 -3.35
N ASN A 247 11.74 14.98 -4.07
CA ASN A 247 10.41 15.26 -3.51
C ASN A 247 9.60 14.01 -3.17
N VAL A 248 9.98 12.85 -3.74
CA VAL A 248 9.24 11.60 -3.51
C VAL A 248 9.36 11.20 -2.03
N LYS A 249 8.20 11.15 -1.36
CA LYS A 249 8.08 10.76 0.04
C LYS A 249 7.90 9.26 0.21
N ASN A 250 7.16 8.62 -0.69
CA ASN A 250 6.89 7.19 -0.64
C ASN A 250 6.79 6.60 -2.06
N VAL A 251 7.60 5.57 -2.32
CA VAL A 251 7.64 4.87 -3.61
C VAL A 251 6.77 3.64 -3.55
N HIS A 252 5.96 3.39 -4.58
CA HIS A 252 5.11 2.21 -4.69
C HIS A 252 5.57 1.30 -5.85
N TYR A 253 5.95 0.06 -5.52
CA TYR A 253 6.42 -0.96 -6.46
C TYR A 253 5.27 -1.83 -7.01
N ILE A 254 4.21 -1.16 -7.50
CA ILE A 254 2.88 -1.71 -7.83
C ILE A 254 2.84 -2.94 -8.75
N LEU A 255 3.77 -3.06 -9.70
CA LEU A 255 3.76 -4.13 -10.71
C LEU A 255 4.34 -5.45 -10.16
N SER A 256 4.21 -6.53 -10.92
CA SER A 256 4.63 -7.88 -10.51
C SER A 256 6.14 -8.05 -10.36
N ASP A 257 6.94 -7.19 -10.98
CA ASP A 257 8.40 -7.11 -10.80
C ASP A 257 8.73 -6.34 -9.52
N LYS A 258 8.43 -6.98 -8.40
CA LYS A 258 8.78 -6.46 -7.07
C LYS A 258 10.30 -6.32 -6.94
N PRO A 259 10.80 -5.31 -6.23
CA PRO A 259 12.24 -5.00 -6.18
C PRO A 259 13.06 -6.15 -5.58
N TRP A 260 12.49 -6.96 -4.69
CA TRP A 260 13.16 -8.15 -4.15
C TRP A 260 13.32 -9.29 -5.15
N LEU A 261 12.61 -9.32 -6.27
CA LEU A 261 12.69 -10.41 -7.25
C LEU A 261 13.91 -10.30 -8.18
N SER A 262 14.58 -9.15 -8.22
CA SER A 262 15.77 -8.96 -9.05
C SER A 262 16.70 -7.88 -8.51
N ARG A 263 18.00 -8.08 -8.66
CA ARG A 263 19.01 -7.05 -8.34
C ARG A 263 18.93 -5.86 -9.31
N PRO A 264 19.18 -4.61 -8.86
CA PRO A 264 19.14 -3.44 -9.73
C PRO A 264 20.23 -3.52 -10.80
N LYS A 265 19.83 -3.44 -12.07
CA LYS A 265 20.76 -3.46 -13.20
C LYS A 265 20.97 -2.06 -13.74
N SER A 266 22.22 -1.61 -13.77
CA SER A 266 22.59 -0.31 -14.34
C SER A 266 22.08 -0.19 -15.78
N GLY A 267 21.61 1.01 -16.16
CA GLY A 267 21.04 1.28 -17.47
C GLY A 267 19.58 0.88 -17.66
N THR A 268 18.94 0.25 -16.66
CA THR A 268 17.49 -0.01 -16.71
C THR A 268 16.68 1.22 -16.27
N PRO A 269 15.44 1.43 -16.79
CA PRO A 269 14.65 2.63 -16.48
C PRO A 269 14.33 2.82 -14.99
N TYR A 270 14.28 1.72 -14.23
CA TYR A 270 13.94 1.70 -12.80
C TYR A 270 15.16 1.52 -11.89
N TYR A 271 16.39 1.54 -12.44
CA TYR A 271 17.62 1.30 -11.68
C TYR A 271 17.71 2.12 -10.40
N VAL A 272 17.41 3.42 -10.47
CA VAL A 272 17.52 4.34 -9.33
C VAL A 272 16.54 3.98 -8.21
N VAL A 273 15.27 3.75 -8.56
CA VAL A 273 14.22 3.46 -7.56
C VAL A 273 14.40 2.06 -6.97
N ASP A 274 14.76 1.07 -7.79
CA ASP A 274 15.04 -0.29 -7.30
C ASP A 274 16.28 -0.29 -6.39
N LYS A 275 17.31 0.53 -6.70
CA LYS A 275 18.48 0.70 -5.83
C LYS A 275 18.11 1.26 -4.46
N TRP A 276 17.20 2.22 -4.37
CA TRP A 276 16.74 2.73 -3.07
C TRP A 276 16.11 1.64 -2.20
N TRP A 277 15.33 0.73 -2.80
CA TRP A 277 14.75 -0.40 -2.07
C TRP A 277 15.84 -1.33 -1.52
N TRP A 278 16.80 -1.70 -2.37
CA TRP A 278 17.91 -2.57 -1.97
C TRP A 278 18.82 -1.94 -0.93
N GLU A 279 19.12 -0.65 -1.02
CA GLU A 279 19.88 0.08 0.00
C GLU A 279 19.18 0.06 1.37
N ALA A 280 17.85 0.22 1.39
CA ALA A 280 17.05 0.12 2.62
C ALA A 280 17.03 -1.31 3.17
N TYR A 281 16.85 -2.31 2.31
CA TYR A 281 16.84 -3.72 2.68
C TYR A 281 18.20 -4.15 3.27
N GLU A 282 19.31 -3.86 2.58
CA GLU A 282 20.65 -4.19 3.07
C GLU A 282 20.99 -3.44 4.35
N GLY A 283 20.52 -2.20 4.49
CA GLY A 283 20.61 -1.44 5.74
C GLY A 283 19.90 -2.15 6.88
N TYR A 284 18.73 -2.73 6.62
CA TYR A 284 18.00 -3.53 7.60
C TYR A 284 18.71 -4.84 7.94
N ILE A 285 19.22 -5.58 6.95
CA ILE A 285 19.96 -6.83 7.19
C ILE A 285 21.20 -6.58 8.05
N ARG A 286 21.92 -5.46 7.85
CA ARG A 286 23.04 -5.07 8.72
C ARG A 286 22.62 -4.81 10.16
N GLU A 287 21.49 -4.11 10.36
CA GLU A 287 20.92 -3.88 11.70
C GLU A 287 20.53 -5.19 12.38
N LEU A 288 19.81 -6.06 11.67
CA LEU A 288 19.36 -7.34 12.19
C LEU A 288 20.53 -8.26 12.54
N SER A 289 21.57 -8.29 11.70
CA SER A 289 22.78 -9.07 11.94
C SER A 289 23.55 -8.60 13.18
N SER A 290 23.46 -7.31 13.54
CA SER A 290 24.11 -6.76 14.73
C SER A 290 23.47 -7.20 16.05
N GLY A 291 22.21 -7.67 16.03
CA GLY A 291 21.52 -8.18 17.23
C GLY A 291 22.10 -9.48 17.78
N GLY A 292 22.82 -10.26 16.97
CA GLY A 292 23.69 -11.37 17.40
C GLY A 292 23.01 -12.62 17.98
N THR A 293 21.70 -12.58 18.28
CA THR A 293 20.97 -13.76 18.80
C THR A 293 20.65 -14.78 17.71
N GLU A 294 20.31 -16.01 18.11
CA GLU A 294 19.93 -17.05 17.15
C GLU A 294 18.64 -16.73 16.38
N ALA A 295 17.72 -15.99 17.02
CA ALA A 295 16.52 -15.46 16.36
C ALA A 295 16.90 -14.46 15.24
N HIS A 296 17.86 -13.56 15.50
CA HIS A 296 18.35 -12.62 14.48
C HIS A 296 18.99 -13.34 13.28
N LYS A 297 19.84 -14.35 13.53
CA LYS A 297 20.45 -15.14 12.45
C LYS A 297 19.41 -15.90 11.63
N SER A 298 18.43 -16.50 12.30
CA SER A 298 17.33 -17.21 11.66
C SER A 298 16.49 -16.27 10.79
N ALA A 299 16.22 -15.07 11.28
CA ALA A 299 15.51 -14.03 10.56
C ALA A 299 16.28 -13.53 9.33
N VAL A 300 17.59 -13.27 9.45
CA VAL A 300 18.45 -12.92 8.29
C VAL A 300 18.37 -14.01 7.22
N LYS A 301 18.60 -15.28 7.61
CA LYS A 301 18.55 -16.41 6.67
C LYS A 301 17.20 -16.54 5.98
N TYR A 302 16.11 -16.33 6.72
CA TYR A 302 14.75 -16.36 6.17
C TYR A 302 14.55 -15.23 5.15
N LEU A 303 14.94 -14.01 5.48
CA LEU A 303 14.78 -12.85 4.60
C LEU A 303 15.65 -12.94 3.35
N GLU A 304 16.87 -13.46 3.45
CA GLU A 304 17.75 -13.68 2.30
C GLU A 304 17.17 -14.71 1.32
N ALA A 305 16.36 -15.65 1.81
CA ALA A 305 15.69 -16.62 0.96
C ALA A 305 14.51 -16.03 0.15
N LEU A 306 13.98 -14.88 0.57
CA LEU A 306 12.86 -14.19 -0.09
C LEU A 306 13.31 -13.21 -1.19
N VAL A 307 14.60 -12.93 -1.30
CA VAL A 307 15.14 -11.92 -2.21
C VAL A 307 16.10 -12.52 -3.23
N ALA A 308 16.30 -11.81 -4.34
CA ALA A 308 17.22 -12.22 -5.39
C ALA A 308 18.66 -12.31 -4.88
N LYS A 309 19.34 -13.37 -5.30
CA LYS A 309 20.78 -13.54 -5.07
C LYS A 309 21.59 -12.74 -6.09
N ASP A 310 22.79 -12.37 -5.70
CA ASP A 310 23.79 -11.76 -6.60
C ASP A 310 24.30 -12.78 -7.63
#